data_AF-A0A1E3VKH3-F1
#
_entry.id   AF-A0A1E3VKH3-F1
#
_cell.length_a   1.000
_cell.length_b   1.000
_cell.length_c   1.000
_cell.angle_alpha   90.00
_cell.angle_beta   90.00
_cell.angle_gamma   90.00
#
_symmetry.space_group_name_H-M   'P 1'
#
loop_
_entity.id
_entity.type
_entity.pdbx_description
1 polymer ?
#
loop_
_entity_poly.entity_id
_entity_poly.type
_entity_poly.pdbx_seq_one_letter_code
_entity_poly.pdbx_strand_id
1 'polypeptide(L)'
;MALLGVGATVQFRERRSNGRDKPAEPEQRNTNWTRAIAKSLLAIVLAGAASIGVGVAFAVAMPMPATDKMVIGGIMVPVLWGAGMAWTLADSKLLRATAILFAICVAGYGIAFLPSLLS
;
A
#
# COMPACT_ATOMS: atom_id res chain seq x y z
N MET A 1 7.92 7.30 -20.64
CA MET A 1 8.35 7.98 -19.39
C MET A 1 8.44 7.07 -18.17
N ALA A 2 7.76 5.91 -18.11
CA ALA A 2 7.85 4.96 -16.98
C ALA A 2 9.17 4.14 -16.90
N LEU A 3 9.89 3.98 -18.01
CA LEU A 3 11.09 3.13 -18.07
C LEU A 3 12.34 3.80 -17.48
N LEU A 4 12.42 5.13 -17.50
CA LEU A 4 13.57 5.89 -16.97
C LEU A 4 13.67 5.79 -15.44
N GLY A 5 12.55 5.73 -14.73
CA GLY A 5 12.52 5.54 -13.27
C GLY A 5 13.00 4.15 -12.85
N VAL A 6 12.71 3.12 -13.64
CA VAL A 6 13.17 1.74 -13.36
C VAL A 6 14.69 1.64 -13.54
N GLY A 7 15.25 2.26 -14.57
CA GLY A 7 16.70 2.23 -14.84
C GLY A 7 17.53 2.88 -13.74
N ALA A 8 17.12 4.04 -13.23
CA ALA A 8 17.82 4.73 -12.14
C ALA A 8 17.80 3.92 -10.84
N THR A 9 16.72 3.17 -10.58
CA THR A 9 16.57 2.33 -9.40
C THR A 9 17.43 1.05 -9.47
N VAL A 10 17.62 0.50 -10.68
CA VAL A 10 18.48 -0.67 -10.92
C VAL A 10 19.95 -0.32 -10.76
N GLN A 11 20.39 0.83 -11.29
CA GLN A 11 21.79 1.29 -11.19
C GLN A 11 22.24 1.53 -9.74
N PHE A 12 21.35 2.03 -8.88
CA PHE A 12 21.62 2.17 -7.43
C PHE A 12 21.73 0.83 -6.69
N ARG A 13 21.12 -0.23 -7.21
CA ARG A 13 21.11 -1.58 -6.61
C ARG A 13 22.39 -2.35 -6.95
N GLU A 14 22.94 -2.18 -8.15
CA GLU A 14 24.12 -2.91 -8.60
C GLU A 14 25.39 -2.49 -7.83
N ARG A 15 25.57 -1.19 -7.57
CA ARG A 15 26.70 -0.68 -6.78
C ARG A 15 26.71 -1.12 -5.31
N ARG A 16 25.57 -1.59 -4.77
CA ARG A 16 25.45 -2.04 -3.37
C ARG A 16 25.46 -3.57 -3.24
N SER A 17 25.48 -4.30 -4.35
CA SER A 17 25.26 -5.77 -4.40
C SER A 17 26.53 -6.61 -4.53
N ASN A 18 27.72 -6.08 -4.26
CA ASN A 18 28.97 -6.83 -4.47
C ASN A 18 29.66 -7.27 -3.17
N GLY A 19 28.99 -7.98 -2.25
CA GLY A 19 29.78 -8.61 -1.18
C GLY A 19 29.13 -9.30 0.03
N ARG A 20 27.81 -9.46 0.15
CA ARG A 20 27.22 -10.14 1.32
C ARG A 20 26.06 -11.09 0.97
N ASP A 21 26.36 -12.11 0.18
CA ASP A 21 25.53 -13.31 0.02
C ASP A 21 25.73 -14.28 1.19
N LYS A 22 25.38 -13.84 2.40
CA LYS A 22 25.05 -14.74 3.51
C LYS A 22 23.74 -14.24 4.13
N PRO A 23 22.74 -15.11 4.35
CA PRO A 23 21.63 -14.75 5.22
C PRO A 23 22.23 -14.46 6.60
N ALA A 24 22.34 -13.18 6.97
CA ALA A 24 22.77 -12.81 8.31
C ALA A 24 21.73 -13.31 9.31
N GLU A 25 22.19 -13.99 10.36
CA GLU A 25 21.38 -14.38 11.52
C GLU A 25 20.55 -13.16 12.00
N PRO A 26 19.27 -13.32 12.38
CA PRO A 26 18.40 -12.19 12.76
C PRO A 26 18.99 -11.32 13.88
N GLU A 27 19.83 -11.90 14.74
CA GLU A 27 20.54 -11.22 15.83
C GLU A 27 21.67 -10.28 15.36
N GLN A 28 22.31 -10.57 14.21
CA GLN A 28 23.43 -9.76 13.69
C GLN A 28 23.00 -8.71 12.67
N ARG A 29 21.73 -8.68 12.28
CA ARG A 29 21.21 -7.63 11.42
C ARG A 29 20.94 -6.38 12.25
N ASN A 30 21.84 -5.40 12.16
CA ASN A 30 21.63 -4.08 12.74
C ASN A 30 20.30 -3.49 12.23
N THR A 31 19.27 -3.58 13.08
CA THR A 31 17.92 -3.18 12.73
C THR A 31 17.86 -1.67 12.82
N ASN A 32 17.69 -1.03 11.67
CA ASN A 32 17.45 0.40 11.62
C ASN A 32 16.02 0.67 12.14
N TRP A 33 15.89 0.77 13.46
CA TRP A 33 14.63 0.93 14.18
C TRP A 33 13.82 2.13 13.69
N THR A 34 14.48 3.24 13.35
CA THR A 34 13.82 4.43 12.79
C THR A 34 13.14 4.11 11.46
N ARG A 35 13.81 3.32 10.60
CA ARG A 35 13.23 2.88 9.33
C ARG A 35 12.09 1.89 9.53
N ALA A 36 12.19 1.02 10.54
CA ALA A 36 11.15 0.07 10.88
C ALA A 36 9.89 0.77 11.41
N ILE A 37 10.04 1.76 12.29
CA ILE A 37 8.95 2.58 12.85
C ILE A 37 8.30 3.45 11.76
N ALA A 38 9.10 4.12 10.94
CA ALA A 38 8.56 4.91 9.83
C ALA A 38 7.80 4.01 8.83
N LYS A 39 8.31 2.81 8.58
CA LYS A 39 7.66 1.80 7.73
C LYS A 39 6.32 1.33 8.31
N SER A 40 6.25 1.04 9.61
CA SER A 40 5.00 0.61 10.24
C SER A 40 3.97 1.73 10.31
N LEU A 41 4.37 2.96 10.65
CA LEU A 41 3.47 4.12 10.63
C LEU A 41 2.92 4.40 9.23
N LEU A 42 3.80 4.43 8.23
CA LEU A 42 3.41 4.62 6.84
C LEU A 42 2.47 3.49 6.37
N ALA A 43 2.76 2.24 6.75
CA ALA A 43 1.90 1.10 6.45
C ALA A 43 0.51 1.24 7.07
N ILE A 44 0.43 1.58 8.35
CA ILE A 44 -0.84 1.73 9.07
C ILE A 44 -1.71 2.81 8.42
N VAL A 45 -1.15 4.01 8.22
CA VAL A 45 -1.89 5.16 7.71
C VAL A 45 -2.27 4.95 6.24
N LEU A 46 -1.31 4.52 5.40
CA LEU A 46 -1.56 4.39 3.97
C LEU A 46 -2.49 3.22 3.64
N ALA A 47 -2.35 2.08 4.34
CA ALA A 47 -3.29 0.98 4.18
C ALA A 47 -4.69 1.36 4.66
N GLY A 48 -4.79 2.16 5.74
CA GLY A 48 -6.06 2.68 6.24
C GLY A 48 -6.76 3.53 5.19
N ALA A 49 -6.07 4.56 4.68
CA ALA A 49 -6.62 5.43 3.65
C ALA A 49 -7.03 4.66 2.38
N ALA A 50 -6.18 3.74 1.91
CA ALA A 50 -6.49 2.92 0.73
C ALA A 50 -7.72 2.02 0.95
N SER A 51 -7.82 1.38 2.12
CA SER A 51 -8.97 0.51 2.46
C SER A 51 -10.28 1.28 2.54
N ILE A 52 -10.27 2.49 3.12
CA ILE A 52 -11.44 3.38 3.16
C ILE A 52 -11.84 3.77 1.75
N GLY A 53 -10.88 4.18 0.90
CA GLY A 53 -11.14 4.53 -0.49
C GLY A 53 -11.81 3.39 -1.27
N VAL A 54 -11.37 2.15 -1.06
CA VAL A 54 -11.98 0.95 -1.70
C VAL A 54 -13.39 0.68 -1.16
N GLY A 55 -13.59 0.76 0.16
CA GLY A 55 -14.92 0.57 0.77
C GLY A 55 -15.94 1.60 0.30
N VAL A 56 -15.53 2.88 0.19
CA VAL A 56 -16.38 3.96 -0.33
C VAL A 56 -16.64 3.77 -1.82
N ALA A 57 -15.62 3.47 -2.63
CA ALA A 57 -15.80 3.21 -4.06
C ALA A 57 -16.79 2.07 -4.31
N PHE A 58 -16.71 0.99 -3.52
CA PHE A 58 -17.65 -0.12 -3.57
C PHE A 58 -19.08 0.32 -3.24
N ALA A 59 -19.25 1.10 -2.16
CA ALA A 59 -20.55 1.58 -1.73
C ALA A 59 -21.21 2.52 -2.75
N VAL A 60 -20.43 3.30 -3.50
CA VAL A 60 -20.91 4.21 -4.55
C VAL A 60 -21.23 3.47 -5.85
N ALA A 61 -20.37 2.54 -6.27
CA ALA A 61 -20.49 1.89 -7.58
C ALA A 61 -21.54 0.78 -7.64
N MET A 62 -21.87 0.13 -6.51
CA MET A 62 -22.76 -1.03 -6.48
C MET A 62 -24.26 -0.64 -6.49
N PRO A 63 -25.07 -1.18 -7.43
CA PRO A 63 -26.52 -0.95 -7.49
C PRO A 63 -27.29 -1.85 -6.50
N MET A 64 -26.92 -1.81 -5.22
CA MET A 64 -27.60 -2.54 -4.13
C MET A 64 -28.46 -1.62 -3.25
N PRO A 65 -29.33 -2.19 -2.38
CA PRO A 65 -29.99 -1.43 -1.31
C PRO A 65 -28.95 -0.73 -0.41
N ALA A 66 -29.25 0.49 0.03
CA ALA A 66 -28.30 1.35 0.77
C ALA A 66 -27.63 0.65 1.97
N THR A 67 -28.41 -0.11 2.75
CA THR A 67 -27.92 -0.84 3.92
C THR A 67 -26.87 -1.87 3.56
N ASP A 68 -27.11 -2.70 2.54
CA ASP A 68 -26.25 -3.84 2.20
C ASP A 68 -24.87 -3.37 1.74
N LYS A 69 -24.83 -2.38 0.84
CA LYS A 69 -23.58 -1.83 0.32
C LYS A 69 -22.77 -1.06 1.37
N MET A 70 -23.43 -0.45 2.37
CA MET A 70 -22.75 0.17 3.51
C MET A 70 -22.17 -0.88 4.47
N VAL A 71 -22.91 -1.95 4.75
CA VAL A 71 -22.43 -3.05 5.61
C VAL A 71 -21.24 -3.75 4.97
N ILE A 72 -21.33 -4.09 3.67
CA ILE A 72 -20.24 -4.73 2.93
C ILE A 72 -19.04 -3.80 2.84
N GLY A 73 -19.25 -2.53 2.46
CA GLY A 73 -18.17 -1.54 2.43
C GLY A 73 -17.48 -1.37 3.78
N GLY A 74 -18.25 -1.34 4.88
CA GLY A 74 -17.74 -1.23 6.24
C GLY A 74 -16.91 -2.43 6.68
N ILE A 75 -17.28 -3.66 6.30
CA ILE A 75 -16.52 -4.88 6.62
C ILE A 75 -15.27 -5.03 5.74
N MET A 76 -15.30 -4.53 4.51
CA MET A 76 -14.12 -4.56 3.62
C MET A 76 -12.96 -3.73 4.18
N VAL A 77 -13.24 -2.59 4.83
CA VAL A 77 -12.21 -1.70 5.38
C VAL A 77 -11.24 -2.41 6.34
N PRO A 78 -11.68 -3.02 7.47
CA PRO A 78 -10.76 -3.67 8.40
C PRO A 78 -10.02 -4.87 7.79
N VAL A 79 -10.67 -5.62 6.88
CA VAL A 79 -10.04 -6.75 6.19
C VAL A 79 -8.90 -6.27 5.28
N LEU A 80 -9.17 -5.28 4.43
CA LEU A 80 -8.18 -4.70 3.54
C LEU A 80 -7.07 -3.97 4.30
N TRP A 81 -7.43 -3.32 5.41
CA TRP A 81 -6.47 -2.62 6.26
C TRP A 81 -5.48 -3.59 6.92
N GLY A 82 -5.98 -4.67 7.52
CA GLY A 82 -5.16 -5.73 8.11
C GLY A 82 -4.29 -6.45 7.07
N ALA A 83 -4.87 -6.76 5.91
CA ALA A 83 -4.12 -7.35 4.79
C ALA A 83 -3.01 -6.42 4.28
N GLY A 84 -3.28 -5.11 4.19
CA GLY A 84 -2.29 -4.10 3.83
C GLY A 84 -1.15 -3.98 4.83
N MET A 85 -1.43 -4.05 6.14
CA MET A 85 -0.39 -4.10 7.17
C MET A 85 0.45 -5.38 7.09
N ALA A 86 -0.18 -6.54 6.95
CA ALA A 86 0.55 -7.80 6.83
C ALA A 86 1.46 -7.82 5.60
N TRP A 87 0.96 -7.34 4.46
CA TRP A 87 1.73 -7.29 3.22
C TRP A 87 2.89 -6.29 3.27
N THR A 88 2.68 -5.10 3.83
CA THR A 88 3.75 -4.10 3.98
C THR A 88 4.85 -4.56 4.93
N LEU A 89 4.50 -5.27 6.01
CA LEU A 89 5.48 -5.85 6.94
C LEU A 89 6.26 -6.99 6.28
N ALA A 90 5.60 -7.88 5.53
CA ALA A 90 6.22 -8.99 4.82
C ALA A 90 7.10 -8.55 3.63
N ASP A 91 6.82 -7.42 2.98
CA ASP A 91 7.58 -7.00 1.80
C ASP A 91 8.95 -6.39 2.19
N SER A 92 10.01 -6.92 1.59
CA SER A 92 11.39 -6.42 1.76
C SER A 92 11.60 -5.04 1.10
N LYS A 93 10.76 -4.69 0.12
CA LYS A 93 10.84 -3.44 -0.65
C LYS A 93 9.65 -2.54 -0.34
N LEU A 94 9.82 -1.74 0.71
CA LEU A 94 8.81 -0.80 1.20
C LEU A 94 8.18 0.07 0.09
N LEU A 95 9.01 0.61 -0.81
CA LEU A 95 8.58 1.45 -1.94
C LEU A 95 7.55 0.77 -2.85
N ARG A 96 7.63 -0.56 -3.04
CA ARG A 96 6.69 -1.27 -3.90
C ARG A 96 5.31 -1.35 -3.25
N ALA A 97 5.27 -1.69 -1.95
CA ALA A 97 4.02 -1.72 -1.20
C ALA A 97 3.39 -0.33 -1.09
N THR A 98 4.19 0.72 -0.86
CA THR A 98 3.71 2.11 -0.83
C THR A 98 3.12 2.54 -2.17
N ALA A 99 3.80 2.23 -3.28
CA ALA A 99 3.33 2.59 -4.62
C ALA A 99 1.99 1.90 -4.97
N ILE A 100 1.84 0.62 -4.63
CA ILE A 100 0.61 -0.13 -4.89
C ILE A 100 -0.54 0.41 -4.03
N LEU A 101 -0.31 0.64 -2.73
CA LEU A 101 -1.32 1.22 -1.84
C LEU A 101 -1.73 2.63 -2.29
N PHE A 102 -0.77 3.44 -2.73
CA PHE A 102 -1.05 4.77 -3.27
C PHE A 102 -1.88 4.69 -4.54
N ALA A 103 -1.57 3.77 -5.46
CA ALA A 103 -2.37 3.56 -6.67
C ALA A 103 -3.80 3.12 -6.36
N ILE A 104 -3.99 2.22 -5.39
CA ILE A 104 -5.31 1.80 -4.91
C ILE A 104 -6.08 2.98 -4.31
N CYS A 105 -5.39 3.84 -3.54
CA CYS A 105 -5.98 5.04 -2.95
C CYS A 105 -6.48 5.99 -4.04
N VAL A 106 -5.63 6.30 -5.03
CA VAL A 106 -5.99 7.16 -6.17
C VAL A 106 -7.14 6.56 -6.97
N ALA A 107 -7.12 5.26 -7.25
CA ALA A 107 -8.18 4.59 -7.98
C ALA A 107 -9.51 4.57 -7.21
N GLY A 108 -9.49 4.24 -5.91
CA GLY A 108 -10.69 4.19 -5.07
C GLY A 108 -11.34 5.57 -4.92
N TYR A 109 -10.57 6.59 -4.56
CA TYR A 109 -11.08 7.96 -4.47
C TYR A 109 -11.47 8.52 -5.84
N GLY A 110 -10.76 8.16 -6.91
CA GLY A 110 -11.15 8.49 -8.28
C GLY A 110 -12.54 7.93 -8.61
N ILE A 111 -12.78 6.65 -8.41
CA ILE A 111 -14.09 6.04 -8.71
C ILE A 111 -15.19 6.63 -7.83
N ALA A 112 -14.91 6.89 -6.55
CA ALA A 112 -15.90 7.40 -5.60
C ALA A 112 -16.29 8.87 -5.83
N PHE A 113 -15.35 9.73 -6.21
CA PHE A 113 -15.56 11.19 -6.23
C PHE A 113 -15.46 11.83 -7.61
N LEU A 114 -14.88 11.17 -8.62
CA LEU A 114 -14.80 11.71 -9.98
C LEU A 114 -16.18 11.89 -10.65
N PRO A 115 -17.18 10.99 -10.48
CA PRO A 115 -18.53 11.22 -10.99
C PRO A 115 -19.19 12.42 -10.32
N SER A 116 -18.97 12.58 -9.01
CA SER A 116 -19.55 13.64 -8.17
C SER A 116 -18.94 15.02 -8.40
N LEU A 117 -17.74 15.09 -9.00
CA LEU A 117 -17.05 16.34 -9.34
C LEU A 117 -17.33 16.81 -10.78
N LEU A 118 -17.82 15.92 -11.64
CA LEU A 118 -18.13 16.21 -13.06
C LEU A 118 -19.62 16.49 -13.31
N SER A 119 -20.46 16.30 -12.27
CA SER A 119 -21.90 16.61 -12.22
C SER A 119 -22.16 17.95 -11.55
#